data_AF-A0A1V3TKX5-F1
#
_entry.id   AF-A0A1V3TKX5-F1
#
_cell.length_a   1.000
_cell.length_b   1.000
_cell.length_c   1.000
_cell.angle_alpha   90.00
_cell.angle_beta   90.00
_cell.angle_gamma   90.00
#
_symmetry.space_group_name_H-M   'P 1'
#
loop_
_entity.id
_entity.type
_entity.pdbx_description
1 polymer ?
#
loop_
_entity_poly.entity_id
_entity_poly.type
_entity_poly.pdbx_seq_one_letter_code
_entity_poly.pdbx_strand_id
1 'polypeptide(L)'
;MNNRTDWSCLIDKQGDILEWEDESGAEFIATLSSIIEYAKALLISKRDFLSFFYQCPDQSDWFEVSFLRHKQTFNLVQVKVVTLPFELSKRELEILTLVSAGLSNKDISEQLYISERTIAKHIEHIFEKTQIDNRTMLAVFAMSKNLCCLPTPGNLKQSILASYKIEQLARELQAVKKPQSFAIKSNKSHPITIGVPYVKSGIGEIDAQELLNGTTLAVESINKKGGINGRELKIETAGFCVENRESIFSAYRQLFDKEVDAISASYACYSPDVHELIAMEGIPYVHIATHSESNKRAQNLSTETIDNIFQVCASDVNYGLGVVRFLKAYQYHYPALIRNKRLVVFNVKWQPIDIGLDTLIASLRKLNWIVDVIELDHSCDPFQYAMKQVHSLEPSIVVFVSYFAEDIDRFYKEFIQNPINAVIYSIYAPSCFLPEQNLCEGVIWSVTSGLSNNYVGKQFYQSYENFFGHQPTYSQASLAYDQINILANAWKQSVSPRSFKEVLNAMRSQQHHGVNGTYYFGTEQQVGLTYPDNTTDLSISQPHMVYQIQQGKSRAIAPELFADAMFKLPNWFNLKGR
;
A
#
# COMPACT_ATOMS: atom_id res chain seq x y z
N MET A 1 2.18 -16.69 41.46
CA MET A 1 0.86 -16.08 41.72
C MET A 1 0.94 -14.66 41.17
N ASN A 2 0.32 -14.40 40.01
CA ASN A 2 0.40 -13.09 39.37
C ASN A 2 -0.49 -12.10 40.13
N ASN A 3 0.11 -11.06 40.72
CA ASN A 3 -0.58 -9.92 41.35
C ASN A 3 -1.18 -8.95 40.30
N ARG A 4 -1.72 -9.48 39.19
CA ARG A 4 -2.28 -8.65 38.14
C ARG A 4 -3.67 -8.19 38.55
N THR A 5 -3.92 -6.89 38.47
CA THR A 5 -5.21 -6.26 38.82
C THR A 5 -5.91 -5.62 37.63
N ASP A 6 -5.23 -5.51 36.48
CA ASP A 6 -5.71 -4.77 35.31
C ASP A 6 -5.49 -5.64 34.07
N TRP A 7 -6.52 -5.83 33.25
CA TRP A 7 -6.49 -6.61 32.01
C TRP A 7 -7.11 -5.82 30.87
N SER A 8 -6.64 -6.09 29.66
CA SER A 8 -7.12 -5.45 28.46
C SER A 8 -7.13 -6.42 27.27
N CYS A 9 -8.11 -6.28 26.39
CA CYS A 9 -8.18 -6.99 25.12
C CYS A 9 -8.99 -6.20 24.10
N LEU A 10 -8.92 -6.58 22.83
CA LEU A 10 -9.83 -6.09 21.81
C LEU A 10 -10.95 -7.11 21.60
N ILE A 11 -12.19 -6.66 21.48
CA ILE A 11 -13.34 -7.49 21.11
C ILE A 11 -13.97 -6.94 19.85
N ASP A 12 -14.24 -7.78 18.86
CA ASP A 12 -14.91 -7.38 17.62
C ASP A 12 -16.45 -7.53 17.66
N LYS A 13 -17.12 -7.29 16.54
CA LYS A 13 -18.59 -7.42 16.43
C LYS A 13 -19.09 -8.85 16.55
N GLN A 14 -18.23 -9.82 16.26
CA GLN A 14 -18.52 -11.26 16.30
C GLN A 14 -18.36 -11.81 17.72
N GLY A 15 -17.61 -11.09 18.57
CA GLY A 15 -17.26 -11.49 19.93
C GLY A 15 -15.89 -12.15 20.02
N ASP A 16 -15.11 -12.09 18.95
CA ASP A 16 -13.76 -12.65 18.93
C ASP A 16 -12.85 -11.75 19.75
N ILE A 17 -12.07 -12.39 20.63
CA ILE A 17 -11.15 -11.71 21.56
C ILE A 17 -9.77 -11.74 20.93
N LEU A 18 -9.20 -10.56 20.73
CA LEU A 18 -7.85 -10.37 20.24
C LEU A 18 -6.98 -9.82 21.37
N GLU A 19 -5.73 -10.27 21.38
CA GLU A 19 -4.72 -9.76 22.30
C GLU A 19 -4.50 -8.27 22.06
N TRP A 20 -4.38 -7.51 23.15
CA TRP A 20 -4.02 -6.09 23.12
C TRP A 20 -2.64 -5.85 23.72
N GLU A 21 -2.47 -6.26 24.98
CA GLU A 21 -1.19 -6.17 25.69
C GLU A 21 -0.49 -7.53 25.79
N ASP A 22 -1.23 -8.58 26.18
CA ASP A 22 -0.73 -9.93 26.36
C ASP A 22 -1.85 -10.99 26.32
N GLU A 23 -1.46 -12.25 26.13
CA GLU A 23 -2.36 -13.41 26.10
C GLU A 23 -3.20 -13.53 27.39
N SER A 24 -2.61 -13.25 28.55
CA SER A 24 -3.32 -13.40 29.83
C SER A 24 -4.44 -12.37 30.06
N GLY A 25 -4.42 -11.23 29.35
CA GLY A 25 -5.52 -10.26 29.29
C GLY A 25 -6.73 -10.80 28.53
N ALA A 26 -6.47 -11.38 27.35
CA ALA A 26 -7.48 -12.01 26.52
C ALA A 26 -8.09 -13.23 27.21
N GLU A 27 -7.26 -14.10 27.79
CA GLU A 27 -7.71 -15.29 28.54
C GLU A 27 -8.61 -14.93 29.72
N PHE A 28 -8.24 -13.91 30.51
CA PHE A 28 -9.05 -13.48 31.65
C PHE A 28 -10.40 -12.94 31.21
N ILE A 29 -10.43 -12.02 30.24
CA ILE A 29 -11.68 -11.41 29.76
C ILE A 29 -12.56 -12.45 29.05
N ALA A 30 -11.97 -13.49 28.43
CA ALA A 30 -12.71 -14.62 27.85
C ALA A 30 -13.56 -15.38 28.88
N THR A 31 -13.20 -15.34 30.16
CA THR A 31 -14.01 -15.93 31.23
C THR A 31 -15.26 -15.11 31.58
N LEU A 32 -15.32 -13.83 31.16
CA LEU A 32 -16.39 -12.89 31.50
C LEU A 32 -17.40 -12.75 30.35
N SER A 33 -18.18 -13.81 30.11
CA SER A 33 -19.13 -13.90 28.97
C SER A 33 -20.08 -12.70 28.83
N SER A 34 -20.59 -12.16 29.94
CA SER A 34 -21.49 -10.99 29.91
C SER A 34 -20.79 -9.72 29.41
N ILE A 35 -19.50 -9.55 29.74
CA ILE A 35 -18.69 -8.40 29.31
C ILE A 35 -18.47 -8.43 27.80
N ILE A 36 -18.22 -9.61 27.24
CA ILE A 36 -18.07 -9.80 25.78
C ILE A 36 -19.36 -9.39 25.07
N GLU A 37 -20.52 -9.80 25.59
CA GLU A 37 -21.81 -9.49 24.99
C GLU A 37 -22.16 -7.99 25.09
N TYR A 38 -21.81 -7.33 26.19
CA TYR A 38 -21.92 -5.88 26.30
C TYR A 38 -20.94 -5.16 25.36
N ALA A 39 -19.73 -5.68 25.16
CA ALA A 39 -18.74 -5.11 24.25
C ALA A 39 -19.21 -5.17 22.79
N LYS A 40 -19.79 -6.30 22.35
CA LYS A 40 -20.44 -6.45 21.05
C LYS A 40 -21.60 -5.48 20.87
N ALA A 41 -22.47 -5.39 21.89
CA ALA A 41 -23.57 -4.45 21.89
C ALA A 41 -23.09 -2.99 21.76
N LEU A 42 -21.97 -2.62 22.41
CA LEU A 42 -21.38 -1.30 22.22
C LEU A 42 -21.03 -1.05 20.75
N LEU A 43 -20.41 -2.00 20.05
CA LEU A 43 -20.02 -1.85 18.64
C LEU A 43 -21.20 -1.74 17.66
N ILE A 44 -22.34 -2.32 17.99
CA ILE A 44 -23.58 -2.22 17.19
C ILE A 44 -24.34 -0.94 17.51
N SER A 45 -24.19 -0.40 18.72
CA SER A 45 -24.80 0.87 19.12
C SER A 45 -24.19 2.07 18.38
N LYS A 46 -24.61 3.30 18.72
CA LYS A 46 -23.96 4.54 18.26
C LYS A 46 -22.97 5.12 19.28
N ARG A 47 -22.58 4.35 20.31
CA ARG A 47 -21.74 4.84 21.42
C ARG A 47 -20.29 4.46 21.22
N ASP A 48 -19.41 5.44 21.41
CA ASP A 48 -17.97 5.24 21.30
C ASP A 48 -17.30 4.89 22.64
N PHE A 49 -17.98 5.13 23.76
CA PHE A 49 -17.49 4.81 25.09
C PHE A 49 -18.60 4.39 26.05
N LEU A 50 -18.29 3.46 26.94
CA LEU A 50 -19.09 3.12 28.11
C LEU A 50 -18.17 2.67 29.24
N SER A 51 -18.42 3.10 30.47
CA SER A 51 -17.81 2.53 31.66
C SER A 51 -18.86 2.25 32.72
N PHE A 52 -18.65 1.18 33.48
CA PHE A 52 -19.56 0.70 34.52
C PHE A 52 -18.81 -0.21 35.50
N PHE A 53 -19.42 -0.39 36.67
CA PHE A 53 -18.97 -1.36 37.65
C PHE A 53 -19.65 -2.71 37.40
N TYR A 54 -18.89 -3.78 37.52
CA TYR A 54 -19.35 -5.15 37.32
C TYR A 54 -18.87 -6.02 38.48
N GLN A 55 -19.73 -6.89 38.97
CA GLN A 55 -19.37 -7.92 39.93
C GLN A 55 -19.59 -9.28 39.30
N CYS A 56 -18.55 -10.11 39.29
CA CYS A 56 -18.68 -11.46 38.76
C CYS A 56 -19.57 -12.29 39.70
N PRO A 57 -20.54 -13.08 39.21
CA PRO A 57 -21.44 -13.87 40.06
C PRO A 57 -20.72 -14.81 41.04
N ASP A 58 -19.55 -15.32 40.64
CA ASP A 58 -18.79 -16.33 41.38
C ASP A 58 -17.58 -15.76 42.15
N GLN A 59 -17.38 -14.43 42.17
CA GLN A 59 -16.25 -13.79 42.84
C GLN A 59 -16.69 -12.60 43.72
N SER A 60 -15.93 -12.31 44.78
CA SER A 60 -16.20 -11.18 45.67
C SER A 60 -15.80 -9.82 45.08
N ASP A 61 -14.86 -9.84 44.14
CA ASP A 61 -14.18 -8.63 43.68
C ASP A 61 -15.05 -7.79 42.75
N TRP A 62 -14.89 -6.47 42.85
CA TRP A 62 -15.50 -5.50 41.94
C TRP A 62 -14.54 -5.18 40.82
N PHE A 63 -15.11 -5.04 39.63
CA PHE A 63 -14.40 -4.61 38.45
C PHE A 63 -14.92 -3.26 37.97
N GLU A 64 -14.02 -2.34 37.68
CA GLU A 64 -14.28 -1.23 36.78
C GLU A 64 -14.05 -1.72 35.36
N VAL A 65 -15.10 -1.71 34.56
CA VAL A 65 -15.05 -2.08 33.15
C VAL A 65 -15.19 -0.83 32.32
N SER A 66 -14.34 -0.68 31.33
CA SER A 66 -14.48 0.37 30.33
C SER A 66 -14.34 -0.20 28.93
N PHE A 67 -15.13 0.36 28.04
CA PHE A 67 -15.19 0.05 26.64
C PHE A 67 -14.88 1.31 25.87
N LEU A 68 -13.84 1.25 25.04
CA LEU A 68 -13.51 2.31 24.11
C LEU A 68 -13.58 1.75 22.70
N ARG A 69 -14.57 2.22 21.94
CA ARG A 69 -14.70 1.88 20.53
C ARG A 69 -13.48 2.40 19.78
N HIS A 70 -12.79 1.49 19.12
CA HIS A 70 -11.73 1.78 18.19
C HIS A 70 -12.21 1.50 16.76
N LYS A 71 -12.48 2.58 16.02
CA LYS A 71 -13.13 2.52 14.68
C LYS A 71 -14.51 1.83 14.75
N GLN A 72 -15.09 1.41 13.62
CA GLN A 72 -16.36 0.68 13.62
C GLN A 72 -16.19 -0.84 13.77
N THR A 73 -15.02 -1.32 14.20
CA THR A 73 -14.64 -2.74 14.10
C THR A 73 -14.33 -3.39 15.43
N PHE A 74 -13.62 -2.72 16.33
CA PHE A 74 -13.16 -3.29 17.60
C PHE A 74 -13.49 -2.39 18.79
N ASN A 75 -13.65 -3.01 19.94
CA ASN A 75 -13.83 -2.37 21.23
C ASN A 75 -12.65 -2.74 22.11
N LEU A 76 -11.86 -1.75 22.53
CA LEU A 76 -10.88 -1.96 23.58
C LEU A 76 -11.62 -2.13 24.89
N VAL A 77 -11.55 -3.34 25.44
CA VAL A 77 -12.12 -3.69 26.73
C VAL A 77 -11.01 -3.64 27.76
N GLN A 78 -11.21 -2.84 28.79
CA GLN A 78 -10.33 -2.78 29.94
C GLN A 78 -11.12 -3.17 31.18
N VAL A 79 -10.54 -4.07 31.98
CA VAL A 79 -11.13 -4.59 33.21
C VAL A 79 -10.12 -4.40 34.32
N LYS A 80 -10.52 -3.75 35.41
CA LYS A 80 -9.66 -3.46 36.54
C LYS A 80 -10.30 -3.87 37.85
N VAL A 81 -9.59 -4.61 38.71
CA VAL A 81 -10.01 -4.88 40.09
C VAL A 81 -10.00 -3.57 40.88
N VAL A 82 -11.12 -3.24 41.50
CA VAL A 82 -11.30 -1.99 42.24
C VAL A 82 -12.04 -2.22 43.55
N THR A 83 -11.82 -1.31 44.50
CA THR A 83 -12.79 -1.05 45.56
C THR A 83 -13.79 -0.02 45.06
N LEU A 84 -15.06 -0.13 45.48
CA LEU A 84 -16.07 0.82 45.02
C LEU A 84 -15.74 2.25 45.49
N PRO A 85 -15.83 3.26 44.60
CA PRO A 85 -15.59 4.65 44.96
C PRO A 85 -16.46 5.11 46.12
N PHE A 86 -15.96 6.05 46.92
CA PHE A 86 -16.66 6.62 48.08
C PHE A 86 -17.08 5.58 49.13
N GLU A 87 -16.45 4.40 49.13
CA GLU A 87 -16.80 3.29 50.02
C GLU A 87 -18.29 2.90 49.91
N LEU A 88 -18.86 3.05 48.72
CA LEU A 88 -20.22 2.63 48.44
C LEU A 88 -20.34 1.12 48.64
N SER A 89 -21.41 0.71 49.31
CA SER A 89 -21.79 -0.70 49.34
C SER A 89 -22.42 -1.12 48.02
N LYS A 90 -22.48 -2.43 47.76
CA LYS A 90 -23.21 -3.00 46.62
C LYS A 90 -24.62 -2.42 46.49
N ARG A 91 -25.37 -2.39 47.60
CA ARG A 91 -26.75 -1.90 47.60
C ARG A 91 -26.83 -0.41 47.30
N GLU A 92 -25.89 0.39 47.79
CA GLU A 92 -25.85 1.82 47.51
C GLU A 92 -25.52 2.11 46.05
N LEU A 93 -24.63 1.35 45.42
CA LEU A 93 -24.35 1.45 43.98
C LEU A 93 -25.56 1.04 43.12
N GLU A 94 -26.27 -0.02 43.50
CA GLU A 94 -27.51 -0.44 42.85
C GLU A 94 -28.58 0.67 42.92
N ILE A 95 -28.78 1.25 44.11
CA ILE A 95 -29.72 2.35 44.32
C ILE A 95 -29.28 3.59 43.53
N LEU A 96 -27.99 3.94 43.54
CA LEU A 96 -27.44 5.07 42.78
C LEU A 96 -27.65 4.90 41.27
N THR A 97 -27.51 3.67 40.75
CA THR A 97 -27.80 3.33 39.36
C THR A 97 -29.29 3.59 39.03
N LEU A 98 -30.21 3.17 39.90
CA LEU A 98 -31.65 3.40 39.70
C LEU A 98 -32.07 4.86 39.89
N VAL A 99 -31.44 5.59 40.81
CA VAL A 99 -31.59 7.06 40.93
C VAL A 99 -31.15 7.74 39.64
N SER A 100 -30.03 7.32 39.06
CA SER A 100 -29.53 7.83 37.76
C SER A 100 -30.44 7.49 36.58
N ALA A 101 -31.21 6.40 36.69
CA ALA A 101 -32.27 6.06 35.73
C ALA A 101 -33.55 6.90 35.90
N GLY A 102 -33.61 7.78 36.91
CA GLY A 102 -34.73 8.69 37.16
C GLY A 102 -35.89 8.10 37.97
N LEU A 103 -35.70 6.92 38.59
CA LEU A 103 -36.76 6.28 39.37
C LEU A 103 -37.02 7.03 40.69
N SER A 104 -38.26 6.99 41.18
CA SER A 104 -38.62 7.47 42.53
C SER A 104 -38.24 6.45 43.60
N ASN A 105 -38.22 6.84 44.90
CA ASN A 105 -37.94 5.88 45.98
C ASN A 105 -38.93 4.71 45.98
N LYS A 106 -40.19 4.98 45.65
CA LYS A 106 -41.22 3.97 45.45
C LYS A 106 -40.86 3.00 44.32
N ASP A 107 -40.53 3.50 43.14
CA ASP A 107 -40.17 2.63 42.01
C ASP A 107 -38.92 1.79 42.33
N ILE A 108 -37.90 2.38 42.98
CA ILE A 108 -36.70 1.67 43.41
C ILE A 108 -37.04 0.57 44.42
N SER A 109 -37.95 0.85 45.36
CA SER A 109 -38.42 -0.10 46.36
C SER A 109 -39.06 -1.34 45.71
N GLU A 110 -39.82 -1.13 44.63
CA GLU A 110 -40.45 -2.19 43.84
C GLU A 110 -39.42 -3.00 43.03
N GLN A 111 -38.41 -2.33 42.45
CA GLN A 111 -37.34 -3.01 41.70
C GLN A 111 -36.42 -3.87 42.57
N LEU A 112 -36.16 -3.44 43.81
CA LEU A 112 -35.22 -4.10 44.73
C LEU A 112 -35.90 -4.93 45.83
N TYR A 113 -37.24 -4.95 45.87
CA TYR A 113 -38.05 -5.68 46.84
C TYR A 113 -37.73 -5.33 48.32
N ILE A 114 -37.57 -4.03 48.62
CA ILE A 114 -37.31 -3.50 49.97
C ILE A 114 -38.18 -2.28 50.26
N SER A 115 -38.25 -1.80 51.51
CA SER A 115 -39.14 -0.67 51.86
C SER A 115 -38.64 0.68 51.34
N GLU A 116 -39.54 1.61 51.00
CA GLU A 116 -39.20 3.00 50.64
C GLU A 116 -38.36 3.70 51.71
N ARG A 117 -38.64 3.41 52.99
CA ARG A 117 -37.86 3.93 54.12
C ARG A 117 -36.41 3.44 54.09
N THR A 118 -36.18 2.18 53.71
CA THR A 118 -34.83 1.62 53.53
C THR A 118 -34.11 2.30 52.38
N ILE A 119 -34.79 2.57 51.26
CA ILE A 119 -34.23 3.32 50.12
C ILE A 119 -33.83 4.74 50.54
N ALA A 120 -34.71 5.46 51.24
CA ALA A 120 -34.42 6.80 51.73
C ALA A 120 -33.16 6.84 52.60
N LYS A 121 -33.03 5.88 53.53
CA LYS A 121 -31.84 5.76 54.38
C LYS A 121 -30.55 5.48 53.59
N HIS A 122 -30.60 4.63 52.56
CA HIS A 122 -29.43 4.42 51.70
C HIS A 122 -29.06 5.67 50.90
N ILE A 123 -30.04 6.44 50.44
CA ILE A 123 -29.78 7.70 49.73
C ILE A 123 -29.15 8.74 50.66
N GLU A 124 -29.60 8.84 51.92
CA GLU A 124 -28.96 9.68 52.94
C GLU A 124 -27.48 9.30 53.12
N HIS A 125 -27.17 8.01 53.23
CA HIS A 125 -25.77 7.56 53.32
C HIS A 125 -24.98 7.86 52.04
N ILE A 126 -25.59 7.75 50.85
CA ILE A 126 -24.94 8.11 49.59
C ILE A 126 -24.62 9.61 49.57
N PHE A 127 -25.53 10.47 50.04
CA PHE A 127 -25.27 11.90 50.15
C PHE A 127 -24.11 12.19 51.09
N GLU A 128 -24.04 11.53 52.25
CA GLU A 128 -22.92 11.65 53.18
C GLU A 128 -21.59 11.18 52.55
N LYS A 129 -21.59 10.05 51.84
CA LYS A 129 -20.38 9.50 51.22
C LYS A 129 -19.89 10.31 50.03
N THR A 130 -20.81 10.87 49.24
CA THR A 130 -20.48 11.63 48.01
C THR A 130 -20.36 13.13 48.25
N GLN A 131 -20.80 13.64 49.41
CA GLN A 131 -20.88 15.06 49.74
C GLN A 131 -21.77 15.86 48.76
N ILE A 132 -22.81 15.21 48.25
CA ILE A 132 -23.83 15.82 47.37
C ILE A 132 -25.15 15.77 48.11
N ASP A 133 -25.86 16.89 48.18
CA ASP A 133 -27.06 17.05 49.01
C ASP A 133 -28.37 17.10 48.20
N ASN A 134 -28.27 16.98 46.87
CA ASN A 134 -29.41 17.08 45.96
C ASN A 134 -29.49 15.83 45.08
N ARG A 135 -30.65 15.18 45.07
CA ARG A 135 -30.90 13.96 44.27
C ARG A 135 -30.61 14.14 42.79
N THR A 136 -31.04 15.25 42.21
CA THR A 136 -30.80 15.55 40.79
C THR A 136 -29.32 15.77 40.53
N MET A 137 -28.63 16.50 41.40
CA MET A 137 -27.16 16.63 41.32
C MET A 137 -26.46 15.29 41.51
N LEU A 138 -26.97 14.42 42.38
CA LEU A 138 -26.43 13.09 42.62
C LEU A 138 -26.57 12.19 41.38
N ALA A 139 -27.73 12.23 40.71
CA ALA A 139 -27.94 11.52 39.44
C ALA A 139 -26.98 12.02 38.34
N VAL A 140 -26.86 13.34 38.19
CA VAL A 140 -25.94 13.95 37.21
C VAL A 140 -24.49 13.61 37.54
N PHE A 141 -24.12 13.68 38.81
CA PHE A 141 -22.80 13.32 39.30
C PHE A 141 -22.45 11.87 39.00
N ALA A 142 -23.33 10.94 39.34
CA ALA A 142 -23.14 9.52 39.07
C ALA A 142 -22.95 9.24 37.58
N MET A 143 -23.75 9.88 36.72
CA MET A 143 -23.57 9.79 35.27
C MET A 143 -22.23 10.37 34.80
N SER A 144 -21.83 11.54 35.31
CA SER A 144 -20.57 12.20 34.93
C SER A 144 -19.33 11.43 35.38
N LYS A 145 -19.45 10.63 36.44
CA LYS A 145 -18.38 9.82 37.03
C LYS A 145 -18.50 8.33 36.68
N ASN A 146 -19.40 7.96 35.76
CA ASN A 146 -19.67 6.57 35.36
C ASN A 146 -19.97 5.61 36.54
N LEU A 147 -20.62 6.11 37.61
CA LEU A 147 -20.96 5.35 38.82
C LEU A 147 -22.27 4.55 38.65
N CYS A 148 -22.34 3.74 37.60
CA CYS A 148 -23.45 2.83 37.35
C CYS A 148 -22.94 1.39 37.29
N CYS A 149 -23.77 0.42 37.69
CA CYS A 149 -23.43 -0.99 37.57
C CYS A 149 -24.16 -1.70 36.42
N LEU A 150 -23.52 -2.74 35.89
CA LEU A 150 -24.17 -3.78 35.11
C LEU A 150 -24.02 -5.15 35.80
N PRO A 151 -25.01 -6.05 35.69
CA PRO A 151 -26.32 -5.86 35.06
C PRO A 151 -27.16 -4.77 35.77
N THR A 152 -28.09 -4.14 35.03
CA THR A 152 -28.91 -3.07 35.61
C THR A 152 -29.78 -3.67 36.74
N PRO A 153 -29.83 -3.06 37.94
CA PRO A 153 -30.59 -3.62 39.05
C PRO A 153 -32.09 -3.70 38.77
N GLY A 154 -32.74 -4.77 39.23
CA GLY A 154 -34.17 -4.98 39.03
C GLY A 154 -34.56 -5.36 37.59
N ASN A 155 -35.84 -5.19 37.27
CA ASN A 155 -36.44 -5.57 35.98
C ASN A 155 -37.09 -4.35 35.32
N LEU A 156 -36.28 -3.37 34.96
CA LEU A 156 -36.74 -2.17 34.27
C LEU A 156 -37.28 -2.49 32.88
N LYS A 157 -38.47 -1.97 32.56
CA LYS A 157 -39.06 -2.06 31.20
C LYS A 157 -38.44 -1.07 30.21
N GLN A 158 -37.93 0.05 30.70
CA GLN A 158 -37.26 1.09 29.93
C GLN A 158 -36.34 1.91 30.84
N SER A 159 -35.28 2.49 30.28
CA SER A 159 -34.41 3.43 30.98
C SER A 159 -33.65 4.32 29.99
N ILE A 160 -33.32 5.53 30.43
CA ILE A 160 -32.49 6.48 29.68
C ILE A 160 -31.00 6.14 29.74
N LEU A 161 -30.58 5.29 30.69
CA LEU A 161 -29.18 4.98 30.94
C LEU A 161 -28.49 4.36 29.73
N ALA A 162 -27.24 4.79 29.49
CA ALA A 162 -26.38 4.24 28.46
C ALA A 162 -26.14 2.74 28.67
N SER A 163 -25.81 2.36 29.90
CA SER A 163 -25.56 0.97 30.32
C SER A 163 -26.77 0.08 30.09
N TYR A 164 -27.97 0.53 30.46
CA TYR A 164 -29.21 -0.21 30.23
C TYR A 164 -29.47 -0.48 28.74
N LYS A 165 -29.26 0.53 27.87
CA LYS A 165 -29.46 0.34 26.41
C LYS A 165 -28.48 -0.69 25.83
N ILE A 166 -27.23 -0.70 26.31
CA ILE A 166 -26.24 -1.70 25.91
C ILE A 166 -26.62 -3.09 26.43
N GLU A 167 -27.11 -3.19 27.66
CA GLU A 167 -27.60 -4.46 28.22
C GLU A 167 -28.78 -5.04 27.42
N GLN A 168 -29.76 -4.22 27.04
CA GLN A 168 -30.89 -4.68 26.22
C GLN A 168 -30.43 -5.18 24.85
N LEU A 169 -29.56 -4.41 24.18
CA LEU A 169 -29.02 -4.81 22.88
C LEU A 169 -28.21 -6.11 22.97
N ALA A 170 -27.46 -6.32 24.05
CA ALA A 170 -26.75 -7.59 24.28
C ALA A 170 -27.72 -8.78 24.43
N ARG A 171 -28.84 -8.60 25.13
CA ARG A 171 -29.89 -9.63 25.25
C ARG A 171 -30.56 -9.95 23.91
N GLU A 172 -30.81 -8.92 23.09
CA GLU A 172 -31.35 -9.10 21.73
C GLU A 172 -30.42 -9.92 20.84
N LEU A 173 -29.11 -9.65 20.88
CA LEU A 173 -28.10 -10.40 20.10
C LEU A 173 -28.02 -11.87 20.49
N GLN A 174 -28.26 -12.20 21.76
CA GLN A 174 -28.27 -13.59 22.25
C GLN A 174 -29.53 -14.35 21.84
N ALA A 175 -30.65 -13.65 21.63
CA ALA A 175 -31.93 -14.27 21.25
C ALA A 175 -31.97 -14.74 19.78
N VAL A 176 -31.08 -14.22 18.93
CA VAL A 176 -30.92 -14.66 17.54
C VAL A 176 -30.12 -15.97 17.51
N LYS A 177 -30.79 -17.11 17.27
CA LYS A 177 -30.14 -18.43 17.15
C LYS A 177 -29.01 -18.42 16.10
N LYS A 178 -27.76 -18.63 16.53
CA LYS A 178 -26.61 -18.95 15.66
C LYS A 178 -26.85 -20.30 14.94
N PRO A 179 -26.51 -20.45 13.64
CA PRO A 179 -26.10 -21.74 13.10
C PRO A 179 -24.84 -22.21 13.85
N GLN A 180 -24.78 -23.49 14.20
CA GLN A 180 -23.60 -24.10 14.83
C GLN A 180 -22.35 -23.84 13.98
N SER A 181 -21.40 -23.05 14.50
CA SER A 181 -20.02 -23.08 14.00
C SER A 181 -19.22 -24.06 14.85
N PHE A 182 -18.77 -25.13 14.20
CA PHE A 182 -17.78 -26.04 14.74
C PHE A 182 -16.52 -25.28 15.17
N ALA A 183 -15.93 -25.68 16.30
CA ALA A 183 -14.62 -25.21 16.71
C ALA A 183 -13.57 -25.60 15.65
N ILE A 184 -12.82 -24.63 15.14
CA ILE A 184 -11.55 -24.89 14.45
C ILE A 184 -10.44 -24.81 15.50
N LYS A 185 -9.88 -25.99 15.80
CA LYS A 185 -8.57 -26.15 16.43
C LYS A 185 -7.54 -25.37 15.59
N SER A 186 -6.74 -24.51 16.22
CA SER A 186 -5.49 -23.97 15.67
C SER A 186 -5.61 -23.45 14.22
N ASN A 187 -6.07 -22.21 14.03
CA ASN A 187 -5.87 -21.57 12.74
C ASN A 187 -4.41 -21.14 12.63
N LYS A 188 -3.57 -21.97 12.01
CA LYS A 188 -2.48 -21.44 11.19
C LYS A 188 -3.09 -20.34 10.33
N SER A 189 -2.70 -19.09 10.54
CA SER A 189 -3.22 -17.95 9.79
C SER A 189 -3.18 -18.27 8.29
N HIS A 190 -4.28 -18.04 7.56
CA HIS A 190 -4.26 -18.14 6.10
C HIS A 190 -3.05 -17.35 5.56
N PRO A 191 -2.40 -17.79 4.48
CA PRO A 191 -1.33 -17.02 3.87
C PRO A 191 -1.84 -15.65 3.39
N ILE A 192 -0.92 -14.69 3.23
CA ILE A 192 -1.18 -13.44 2.52
C ILE A 192 -0.94 -13.72 1.04
N THR A 193 -1.95 -13.55 0.20
CA THR A 193 -1.86 -13.91 -1.21
C THR A 193 -1.64 -12.68 -2.07
N ILE A 194 -0.61 -12.70 -2.92
CA ILE A 194 -0.25 -11.62 -3.83
C ILE A 194 -0.55 -12.05 -5.26
N GLY A 195 -1.43 -11.31 -5.92
CA GLY A 195 -1.73 -11.49 -7.33
C GLY A 195 -0.67 -10.85 -8.22
N VAL A 196 -0.14 -11.60 -9.18
CA VAL A 196 0.86 -11.12 -10.14
C VAL A 196 0.38 -11.44 -11.56
N PRO A 197 -0.27 -10.48 -12.24
CA PRO A 197 -0.56 -10.62 -13.65
C PRO A 197 0.75 -10.51 -14.45
N TYR A 198 0.95 -11.38 -15.44
CA TYR A 198 2.18 -11.39 -16.24
C TYR A 198 1.89 -11.62 -17.73
N VAL A 199 2.78 -11.11 -18.59
CA VAL A 199 2.73 -11.39 -20.03
C VAL A 199 3.10 -12.84 -20.26
N LYS A 200 2.14 -13.64 -20.73
CA LYS A 200 2.31 -15.08 -20.93
C LYS A 200 3.04 -15.41 -22.22
N SER A 201 2.82 -14.61 -23.25
CA SER A 201 3.38 -14.83 -24.59
C SER A 201 3.32 -13.57 -25.43
N GLY A 202 4.28 -13.41 -26.34
CA GLY A 202 4.30 -12.31 -27.31
C GLY A 202 5.09 -11.12 -26.79
N ILE A 203 4.72 -9.91 -27.20
CA ILE A 203 5.51 -8.73 -26.88
C ILE A 203 5.54 -8.43 -25.38
N GLY A 204 6.73 -8.21 -24.82
CA GLY A 204 6.93 -8.00 -23.38
C GLY A 204 7.08 -9.29 -22.56
N GLU A 205 7.05 -10.46 -23.20
CA GLU A 205 7.34 -11.75 -22.56
C GLU A 205 8.75 -11.78 -21.96
N ILE A 206 9.71 -11.10 -22.59
CA ILE A 206 11.11 -11.02 -22.14
C ILE A 206 11.26 -10.50 -20.70
N ASP A 207 10.34 -9.63 -20.26
CA ASP A 207 10.35 -9.01 -18.94
C ASP A 207 9.55 -9.82 -17.90
N ALA A 208 8.68 -10.72 -18.33
CA ALA A 208 7.76 -11.45 -17.45
C ALA A 208 8.51 -12.34 -16.46
N GLN A 209 9.62 -12.97 -16.88
CA GLN A 209 10.41 -13.83 -16.00
C GLN A 209 11.08 -13.01 -14.89
N GLU A 210 11.59 -11.83 -15.19
CA GLU A 210 12.27 -10.98 -14.21
C GLU A 210 11.27 -10.36 -13.21
N LEU A 211 10.05 -10.02 -13.66
CA LEU A 211 8.93 -9.69 -12.76
C LEU A 211 8.68 -10.82 -11.75
N LEU A 212 8.56 -12.06 -12.23
CA LEU A 212 8.30 -13.22 -11.38
C LEU A 212 9.48 -13.53 -10.45
N ASN A 213 10.72 -13.42 -10.95
CA ASN A 213 11.93 -13.67 -10.16
C ASN A 213 12.07 -12.64 -9.03
N GLY A 214 11.89 -11.35 -9.33
CA GLY A 214 11.92 -10.29 -8.31
C GLY A 214 10.86 -10.48 -7.24
N THR A 215 9.63 -10.80 -7.65
CA THR A 215 8.51 -11.11 -6.74
C THR A 215 8.83 -12.32 -5.86
N THR A 216 9.31 -13.41 -6.47
CA THR A 216 9.67 -14.65 -5.78
C THR A 216 10.77 -14.41 -4.75
N LEU A 217 11.84 -13.69 -5.14
CA LEU A 217 12.94 -13.39 -4.24
C LEU A 217 12.48 -12.59 -3.02
N ALA A 218 11.58 -11.62 -3.19
CA ALA A 218 11.03 -10.86 -2.08
C ALA A 218 10.17 -11.71 -1.14
N VAL A 219 9.23 -12.49 -1.71
CA VAL A 219 8.34 -13.38 -0.94
C VAL A 219 9.13 -14.40 -0.15
N GLU A 220 10.09 -15.08 -0.78
CA GLU A 220 10.94 -16.08 -0.12
C GLU A 220 11.82 -15.45 0.96
N SER A 221 12.37 -14.25 0.71
CA SER A 221 13.16 -13.51 1.69
C SER A 221 12.33 -13.12 2.93
N ILE A 222 11.05 -12.77 2.74
CA ILE A 222 10.12 -12.43 3.81
C ILE A 222 9.72 -13.69 4.58
N ASN A 223 9.33 -14.76 3.88
CA ASN A 223 8.92 -16.03 4.47
C ASN A 223 10.04 -16.65 5.31
N LYS A 224 11.29 -16.60 4.83
CA LYS A 224 12.47 -17.06 5.58
C LYS A 224 12.67 -16.32 6.90
N LYS A 225 12.13 -15.11 7.05
CA LYS A 225 12.16 -14.29 8.28
C LYS A 225 10.91 -14.48 9.15
N GLY A 226 10.07 -15.49 8.87
CA GLY A 226 8.84 -15.77 9.62
C GLY A 226 7.58 -15.15 9.02
N GLY A 227 7.63 -14.65 7.78
CA GLY A 227 6.49 -14.05 7.10
C GLY A 227 6.15 -12.66 7.63
N ILE A 228 4.87 -12.29 7.57
CA ILE A 228 4.34 -11.02 8.08
C ILE A 228 3.39 -11.30 9.23
N ASN A 229 3.78 -10.90 10.44
CA ASN A 229 3.03 -11.19 11.67
C ASN A 229 2.71 -12.70 11.81
N GLY A 230 3.67 -13.55 11.44
CA GLY A 230 3.54 -15.02 11.44
C GLY A 230 2.81 -15.62 10.24
N ARG A 231 2.29 -14.80 9.30
CA ARG A 231 1.61 -15.26 8.07
C ARG A 231 2.60 -15.43 6.92
N GLU A 232 2.57 -16.60 6.28
CA GLU A 232 3.31 -16.86 5.04
C GLU A 232 2.75 -16.01 3.89
N LEU A 233 3.61 -15.51 3.00
CA LEU A 233 3.23 -14.90 1.73
C LEU A 233 3.17 -15.96 0.63
N LYS A 234 2.15 -15.88 -0.23
CA LYS A 234 2.00 -16.73 -1.42
C LYS A 234 1.80 -15.88 -2.66
N ILE A 235 2.25 -16.41 -3.79
CA ILE A 235 2.12 -15.77 -5.10
C ILE A 235 1.05 -16.52 -5.87
N GLU A 236 0.07 -15.79 -6.39
CA GLU A 236 -0.88 -16.27 -7.37
C GLU A 236 -0.65 -15.54 -8.69
N THR A 237 -0.49 -16.28 -9.77
CA THR A 237 -0.21 -15.69 -11.09
C THR A 237 -1.40 -15.84 -12.03
N ALA A 238 -1.51 -14.90 -12.97
CA ALA A 238 -2.47 -14.97 -14.07
C ALA A 238 -1.83 -14.41 -15.34
N GLY A 239 -1.75 -15.25 -16.38
CA GLY A 239 -1.10 -14.89 -17.64
C GLY A 239 -2.04 -14.18 -18.60
N PHE A 240 -1.54 -13.15 -19.30
CA PHE A 240 -2.29 -12.44 -20.34
C PHE A 240 -1.44 -12.18 -21.60
N CYS A 241 -2.10 -11.77 -22.69
CA CYS A 241 -1.46 -11.27 -23.91
C CYS A 241 -1.72 -9.76 -24.04
N VAL A 242 -0.66 -8.97 -24.25
CA VAL A 242 -0.70 -7.50 -24.29
C VAL A 242 -1.64 -6.97 -25.37
N GLU A 243 -1.66 -7.63 -26.52
CA GLU A 243 -2.48 -7.23 -27.68
C GLU A 243 -3.97 -7.62 -27.51
N ASN A 244 -4.31 -8.40 -26.49
CA ASN A 244 -5.66 -8.89 -26.27
C ASN A 244 -6.25 -8.33 -24.96
N ARG A 245 -7.06 -7.27 -25.11
CA ARG A 245 -7.76 -6.62 -23.99
C ARG A 245 -8.57 -7.61 -23.14
N GLU A 246 -9.33 -8.52 -23.75
CA GLU A 246 -10.12 -9.51 -23.00
C GLU A 246 -9.23 -10.46 -22.19
N SER A 247 -8.07 -10.81 -22.71
CA SER A 247 -7.07 -11.63 -22.00
C SER A 247 -6.55 -10.92 -20.75
N ILE A 248 -6.32 -9.60 -20.81
CA ILE A 248 -5.89 -8.81 -19.65
C ILE A 248 -6.97 -8.84 -18.57
N PHE A 249 -8.23 -8.55 -18.93
CA PHE A 249 -9.35 -8.59 -17.99
C PHE A 249 -9.56 -9.96 -17.36
N SER A 250 -9.47 -11.02 -18.16
CA SER A 250 -9.60 -12.39 -17.68
C SER A 250 -8.53 -12.71 -16.63
N ALA A 251 -7.30 -12.25 -16.83
CA ALA A 251 -6.22 -12.45 -15.86
C ALA A 251 -6.53 -11.77 -14.52
N TYR A 252 -7.00 -10.52 -14.52
CA TYR A 252 -7.37 -9.84 -13.27
C TYR A 252 -8.57 -10.50 -12.57
N ARG A 253 -9.60 -10.89 -13.32
CA ARG A 253 -10.75 -11.64 -12.74
C ARG A 253 -10.32 -12.95 -12.10
N GLN A 254 -9.41 -13.70 -12.74
CA GLN A 254 -8.86 -14.92 -12.14
C GLN A 254 -8.13 -14.65 -10.82
N LEU A 255 -7.44 -13.51 -10.69
CA LEU A 255 -6.80 -13.12 -9.43
C LEU A 255 -7.84 -12.75 -8.37
N PHE A 256 -8.91 -12.04 -8.74
CA PHE A 256 -10.02 -11.74 -7.80
C PHE A 256 -10.77 -13.01 -7.36
N ASP A 257 -11.03 -13.94 -8.27
CA ASP A 257 -11.64 -15.25 -7.97
C ASP A 257 -10.77 -16.08 -7.01
N LYS A 258 -9.45 -15.87 -7.05
CA LYS A 258 -8.47 -16.46 -6.13
C LYS A 258 -8.33 -15.68 -4.82
N GLU A 259 -9.12 -14.63 -4.63
CA GLU A 259 -9.22 -13.90 -3.37
C GLU A 259 -7.87 -13.29 -2.91
N VAL A 260 -7.07 -12.77 -3.85
CA VAL A 260 -5.79 -12.15 -3.51
C VAL A 260 -5.93 -10.93 -2.59
N ASP A 261 -4.96 -10.70 -1.72
CA ASP A 261 -4.95 -9.61 -0.73
C ASP A 261 -4.32 -8.32 -1.28
N ALA A 262 -3.55 -8.40 -2.36
CA ALA A 262 -3.03 -7.28 -3.12
C ALA A 262 -2.63 -7.75 -4.53
N ILE A 263 -2.47 -6.80 -5.46
CA ILE A 263 -1.90 -7.06 -6.77
C ILE A 263 -0.61 -6.26 -6.98
N SER A 264 0.42 -6.94 -7.47
CA SER A 264 1.70 -6.35 -7.91
C SER A 264 1.88 -6.58 -9.40
N ALA A 265 1.91 -5.52 -10.19
CA ALA A 265 1.87 -5.62 -11.66
C ALA A 265 3.00 -4.85 -12.37
N SER A 266 3.36 -5.32 -13.58
CA SER A 266 4.39 -4.71 -14.43
C SER A 266 3.85 -3.54 -15.28
N TYR A 267 4.59 -3.14 -16.33
CA TYR A 267 4.14 -2.08 -17.24
C TYR A 267 3.10 -2.54 -18.25
N ALA A 268 3.16 -3.81 -18.65
CA ALA A 268 2.47 -4.34 -19.82
C ALA A 268 0.95 -4.55 -19.62
N CYS A 269 0.42 -4.22 -18.44
CA CYS A 269 -0.97 -4.43 -18.07
C CYS A 269 -1.78 -3.14 -17.88
N TYR A 270 -1.25 -1.98 -18.30
CA TYR A 270 -1.97 -0.71 -18.13
C TYR A 270 -3.19 -0.64 -19.06
N SER A 271 -4.33 -0.34 -18.46
CA SER A 271 -5.56 0.07 -19.15
C SER A 271 -6.43 0.85 -18.15
N PRO A 272 -7.06 1.98 -18.56
CA PRO A 272 -7.99 2.71 -17.70
C PRO A 272 -9.12 1.83 -17.13
N ASP A 273 -9.61 0.88 -17.91
CA ASP A 273 -10.71 0.02 -17.48
C ASP A 273 -10.27 -1.03 -16.45
N VAL A 274 -9.01 -1.48 -16.52
CA VAL A 274 -8.42 -2.35 -15.50
C VAL A 274 -8.26 -1.58 -14.19
N HIS A 275 -7.86 -0.30 -14.25
CA HIS A 275 -7.81 0.56 -13.07
C HIS A 275 -9.20 0.79 -12.46
N GLU A 276 -10.23 1.00 -13.28
CA GLU A 276 -11.62 1.11 -12.80
C GLU A 276 -12.06 -0.18 -12.09
N LEU A 277 -11.82 -1.34 -12.70
CA LEU A 277 -12.12 -2.64 -12.10
C LEU A 277 -11.41 -2.83 -10.74
N ILE A 278 -10.12 -2.54 -10.68
CA ILE A 278 -9.32 -2.63 -9.44
C ILE A 278 -9.82 -1.65 -8.38
N ALA A 279 -10.19 -0.43 -8.78
CA ALA A 279 -10.68 0.58 -7.87
C ALA A 279 -12.01 0.16 -7.22
N MET A 280 -12.89 -0.50 -7.98
CA MET A 280 -14.13 -1.06 -7.44
C MET A 280 -13.89 -2.18 -6.41
N GLU A 281 -12.89 -3.03 -6.62
CA GLU A 281 -12.52 -4.10 -5.67
C GLU A 281 -11.86 -3.55 -4.38
N GLY A 282 -11.20 -2.40 -4.46
CA GLY A 282 -10.61 -1.71 -3.30
C GLY A 282 -9.35 -2.38 -2.72
N ILE A 283 -8.83 -3.42 -3.36
CA ILE A 283 -7.60 -4.11 -2.94
C ILE A 283 -6.36 -3.25 -3.23
N PRO A 284 -5.29 -3.29 -2.40
CA PRO A 284 -4.03 -2.63 -2.71
C PRO A 284 -3.48 -3.05 -4.07
N TYR A 285 -3.22 -2.08 -4.93
CA TYR A 285 -2.64 -2.29 -6.25
C TYR A 285 -1.38 -1.45 -6.41
N VAL A 286 -0.24 -2.13 -6.58
CA VAL A 286 1.04 -1.51 -6.89
C VAL A 286 1.44 -1.88 -8.31
N HIS A 287 1.80 -0.89 -9.12
CA HIS A 287 2.15 -1.14 -10.52
C HIS A 287 3.31 -0.25 -11.01
N ILE A 288 3.92 -0.65 -12.12
CA ILE A 288 5.00 0.08 -12.81
C ILE A 288 4.65 0.37 -14.28
N ALA A 289 3.37 0.67 -14.54
CA ALA A 289 2.87 1.15 -15.84
C ALA A 289 3.66 2.33 -16.39
N THR A 290 4.23 3.16 -15.50
CA THR A 290 5.02 4.33 -15.89
C THR A 290 4.19 5.31 -16.72
N HIS A 291 2.87 5.41 -16.50
CA HIS A 291 1.97 6.11 -17.43
C HIS A 291 1.42 7.40 -16.82
N SER A 292 1.46 8.50 -17.56
CA SER A 292 0.95 9.79 -17.09
C SER A 292 -0.55 9.76 -16.80
N GLU A 293 -1.33 8.95 -17.52
CA GLU A 293 -2.74 8.78 -17.19
C GLU A 293 -2.97 7.96 -15.91
N SER A 294 -1.98 7.24 -15.37
CA SER A 294 -2.10 6.72 -14.00
C SER A 294 -1.99 7.82 -12.95
N ASN A 295 -1.53 9.02 -13.34
CA ASN A 295 -1.49 10.18 -12.48
C ASN A 295 -2.90 10.74 -12.30
N LYS A 296 -3.42 10.64 -11.08
CA LYS A 296 -4.77 11.09 -10.69
C LYS A 296 -5.06 12.53 -11.09
N ARG A 297 -4.02 13.39 -11.04
CA ARG A 297 -4.11 14.80 -11.43
C ARG A 297 -4.20 14.99 -12.95
N ALA A 298 -3.55 14.14 -13.74
CA ALA A 298 -3.67 14.18 -15.19
C ALA A 298 -5.08 13.80 -15.65
N GLN A 299 -5.78 12.98 -14.87
CA GLN A 299 -7.17 12.55 -15.16
C GLN A 299 -8.26 13.41 -14.48
N ASN A 300 -7.91 14.44 -13.70
CA ASN A 300 -8.85 15.21 -12.87
C ASN A 300 -9.72 14.33 -11.93
N LEU A 301 -9.20 13.17 -11.50
CA LEU A 301 -9.91 12.27 -10.58
C LEU A 301 -9.67 12.68 -9.13
N SER A 302 -10.69 12.52 -8.29
CA SER A 302 -10.50 12.63 -6.85
C SER A 302 -9.63 11.46 -6.35
N THR A 303 -8.78 11.72 -5.37
CA THR A 303 -7.96 10.67 -4.74
C THR A 303 -8.81 9.58 -4.11
N GLU A 304 -10.07 9.88 -3.74
CA GLU A 304 -11.03 8.92 -3.16
C GLU A 304 -11.47 7.84 -4.14
N THR A 305 -11.49 8.11 -5.45
CA THR A 305 -12.07 7.19 -6.45
C THR A 305 -11.14 6.02 -6.81
N ILE A 306 -9.83 6.24 -6.74
CA ILE A 306 -8.78 5.25 -7.10
C ILE A 306 -7.73 5.19 -5.99
N ASP A 307 -8.19 5.29 -4.75
CA ASP A 307 -7.35 5.48 -3.58
C ASP A 307 -6.41 4.28 -3.36
N ASN A 308 -6.82 3.08 -3.77
CA ASN A 308 -6.09 1.83 -3.67
C ASN A 308 -5.00 1.59 -4.75
N ILE A 309 -4.82 2.51 -5.70
CA ILE A 309 -3.88 2.39 -6.83
C ILE A 309 -2.62 3.23 -6.60
N PHE A 310 -1.44 2.60 -6.72
CA PHE A 310 -0.13 3.20 -6.49
C PHE A 310 0.82 2.90 -7.65
N GLN A 311 1.28 3.94 -8.33
CA GLN A 311 2.35 3.79 -9.31
C GLN A 311 3.70 3.91 -8.61
N VAL A 312 4.47 2.82 -8.60
CA VAL A 312 5.71 2.72 -7.83
C VAL A 312 6.86 3.48 -8.50
N CYS A 313 6.85 3.59 -9.83
CA CYS A 313 7.76 4.41 -10.61
C CYS A 313 7.22 5.82 -10.86
N ALA A 314 8.10 6.76 -11.23
CA ALA A 314 7.67 8.06 -11.74
C ALA A 314 7.03 7.92 -13.13
N SER A 315 6.14 8.86 -13.49
CA SER A 315 5.47 8.85 -14.80
C SER A 315 6.46 9.02 -15.95
N ASP A 316 6.11 8.45 -17.10
CA ASP A 316 6.75 8.57 -18.41
C ASP A 316 7.12 10.00 -18.80
N VAL A 317 6.35 11.01 -18.40
CA VAL A 317 6.64 12.44 -18.67
C VAL A 317 8.05 12.87 -18.25
N ASN A 318 8.67 12.14 -17.33
CA ASN A 318 10.03 12.41 -16.88
C ASN A 318 11.10 11.95 -17.89
N TYR A 319 10.82 10.99 -18.78
CA TYR A 319 11.79 10.52 -19.78
C TYR A 319 12.30 11.65 -20.67
N GLY A 320 11.41 12.53 -21.14
CA GLY A 320 11.78 13.71 -21.93
C GLY A 320 12.72 14.65 -21.17
N LEU A 321 12.53 14.82 -19.86
CA LEU A 321 13.46 15.60 -19.03
C LEU A 321 14.83 14.94 -18.95
N GLY A 322 14.88 13.59 -18.87
CA GLY A 322 16.10 12.79 -18.95
C GLY A 322 16.88 13.03 -20.24
N VAL A 323 16.18 13.02 -21.38
CA VAL A 323 16.75 13.36 -22.70
C VAL A 323 17.33 14.77 -22.70
N VAL A 324 16.60 15.77 -22.18
CA VAL A 324 17.09 17.16 -22.11
C VAL A 324 18.36 17.26 -21.28
N ARG A 325 18.42 16.60 -20.11
CA ARG A 325 19.62 16.61 -19.25
C ARG A 325 20.81 15.97 -19.94
N PHE A 326 20.62 14.78 -20.52
CA PHE A 326 21.66 14.10 -21.27
C PHE A 326 22.17 14.97 -22.42
N LEU A 327 21.27 15.54 -23.22
CA LEU A 327 21.65 16.35 -24.37
C LEU A 327 22.42 17.62 -23.97
N LYS A 328 22.07 18.27 -22.86
CA LYS A 328 22.84 19.41 -22.33
C LYS A 328 24.27 19.00 -21.98
N ALA A 329 24.44 17.89 -21.27
CA ALA A 329 25.75 17.35 -20.93
C ALA A 329 26.54 16.95 -22.20
N TYR A 330 25.88 16.26 -23.13
CA TYR A 330 26.47 15.85 -24.40
C TYR A 330 26.95 17.05 -25.23
N GLN A 331 26.12 18.10 -25.33
CA GLN A 331 26.48 19.33 -26.04
C GLN A 331 27.64 20.08 -25.38
N TYR A 332 27.70 20.07 -24.06
CA TYR A 332 28.77 20.72 -23.32
C TYR A 332 30.11 19.98 -23.46
N HIS A 333 30.11 18.66 -23.28
CA HIS A 333 31.33 17.85 -23.27
C HIS A 333 31.81 17.44 -24.67
N TYR A 334 30.88 17.31 -25.63
CA TYR A 334 31.18 16.84 -26.99
C TYR A 334 30.64 17.76 -28.09
N PRO A 335 30.86 19.08 -28.04
CA PRO A 335 30.31 20.02 -29.01
C PRO A 335 30.74 19.72 -30.45
N ALA A 336 31.95 19.17 -30.63
CA ALA A 336 32.50 18.83 -31.94
C ALA A 336 31.86 17.57 -32.58
N LEU A 337 30.99 16.86 -31.85
CA LEU A 337 30.24 15.71 -32.38
C LEU A 337 28.83 16.09 -32.86
N ILE A 338 28.33 17.27 -32.48
CA ILE A 338 27.01 17.76 -32.91
C ILE A 338 27.16 18.45 -34.27
N ARG A 339 26.81 17.73 -35.33
CA ARG A 339 26.86 18.25 -36.71
C ARG A 339 25.75 19.26 -36.99
N ASN A 340 24.57 19.00 -36.43
CA ASN A 340 23.41 19.87 -36.51
C ASN A 340 22.60 19.78 -35.20
N LYS A 341 21.76 20.77 -34.93
CA LYS A 341 20.89 20.73 -33.75
C LYS A 341 19.52 20.13 -34.11
N ARG A 342 19.53 18.89 -34.58
CA ARG A 342 18.31 18.14 -34.92
C ARG A 342 18.23 16.85 -34.13
N LEU A 343 17.07 16.66 -33.49
CA LEU A 343 16.73 15.47 -32.74
C LEU A 343 15.47 14.87 -33.37
N VAL A 344 15.46 13.55 -33.59
CA VAL A 344 14.28 12.84 -34.08
C VAL A 344 13.78 11.92 -32.97
N VAL A 345 12.49 11.99 -32.67
CA VAL A 345 11.79 11.08 -31.77
C VAL A 345 11.02 10.07 -32.62
N PHE A 346 11.32 8.79 -32.47
CA PHE A 346 10.50 7.72 -33.03
C PHE A 346 9.61 7.14 -31.94
N ASN A 347 8.30 7.21 -32.14
CA ASN A 347 7.29 6.66 -31.25
C ASN A 347 6.65 5.42 -31.88
N VAL A 348 6.72 4.27 -31.21
CA VAL A 348 6.16 3.02 -31.74
C VAL A 348 4.73 2.87 -31.23
N LYS A 349 3.76 2.79 -32.16
CA LYS A 349 2.34 2.68 -31.81
C LYS A 349 2.00 1.31 -31.23
N TRP A 350 2.00 1.22 -29.90
CA TRP A 350 1.43 0.11 -29.13
C TRP A 350 0.29 0.59 -28.25
N GLN A 351 0.64 1.46 -27.31
CA GLN A 351 -0.25 2.22 -26.43
C GLN A 351 0.18 3.69 -26.48
N PRO A 352 -0.68 4.65 -26.09
CA PRO A 352 -0.23 6.01 -25.86
C PRO A 352 0.97 6.00 -24.91
N ILE A 353 2.03 6.73 -25.24
CA ILE A 353 3.18 6.95 -24.36
C ILE A 353 3.41 8.45 -24.32
N ASP A 354 3.41 9.04 -23.12
CA ASP A 354 3.67 10.46 -22.94
C ASP A 354 5.04 10.66 -22.27
N ILE A 355 6.09 10.75 -23.08
CA ILE A 355 7.42 11.07 -22.56
C ILE A 355 7.59 12.53 -22.12
N GLY A 356 6.52 13.33 -22.04
CA GLY A 356 6.58 14.76 -21.77
C GLY A 356 7.04 15.54 -22.98
N LEU A 357 6.55 15.13 -24.17
CA LEU A 357 7.02 15.58 -25.48
C LEU A 357 6.94 17.11 -25.62
N ASP A 358 5.87 17.73 -25.17
CA ASP A 358 5.71 19.20 -25.20
C ASP A 358 6.81 19.91 -24.39
N THR A 359 7.12 19.38 -23.20
CA THR A 359 8.17 19.93 -22.32
C THR A 359 9.56 19.72 -22.91
N LEU A 360 9.80 18.54 -23.52
CA LEU A 360 11.01 18.24 -24.28
C LEU A 360 11.19 19.24 -25.42
N ILE A 361 10.20 19.38 -26.30
CA ILE A 361 10.22 20.31 -27.46
C ILE A 361 10.46 21.74 -26.99
N ALA A 362 9.72 22.21 -25.98
CA ALA A 362 9.85 23.56 -25.46
C ALA A 362 11.25 23.83 -24.86
N SER A 363 11.82 22.85 -24.15
CA SER A 363 13.16 22.93 -23.56
C SER A 363 14.25 22.95 -24.62
N LEU A 364 14.11 22.12 -25.66
CA LEU A 364 15.08 22.00 -26.74
C LEU A 364 15.03 23.18 -27.71
N ARG A 365 13.85 23.75 -27.93
CA ARG A 365 13.70 25.00 -28.70
C ARG A 365 14.52 26.14 -28.09
N LYS A 366 14.57 26.26 -26.76
CA LYS A 366 15.41 27.26 -26.05
C LYS A 366 16.92 27.04 -26.27
N LEU A 367 17.33 25.84 -26.65
CA LEU A 367 18.71 25.47 -26.98
C LEU A 367 18.99 25.52 -28.49
N ASN A 368 18.02 26.02 -29.28
CA ASN A 368 18.03 26.08 -30.75
C ASN A 368 18.07 24.69 -31.41
N TRP A 369 17.40 23.70 -30.81
CA TRP A 369 17.21 22.38 -31.40
C TRP A 369 15.87 22.29 -32.12
N ILE A 370 15.89 21.59 -33.25
CA ILE A 370 14.70 21.16 -33.99
C ILE A 370 14.39 19.74 -33.53
N VAL A 371 13.12 19.49 -33.19
CA VAL A 371 12.62 18.19 -32.77
C VAL A 371 11.59 17.73 -33.79
N ASP A 372 11.88 16.65 -34.50
CA ASP A 372 10.92 15.97 -35.38
C ASP A 372 10.37 14.75 -34.64
N VAL A 373 9.06 14.53 -34.73
CA VAL A 373 8.37 13.43 -34.05
C VAL A 373 7.72 12.57 -35.12
N ILE A 374 8.08 11.29 -35.13
CA ILE A 374 7.69 10.35 -36.17
C ILE A 374 7.04 9.13 -35.51
N GLU A 375 5.77 8.95 -35.83
CA GLU A 375 4.99 7.81 -35.40
C GLU A 375 5.26 6.60 -36.31
N LEU A 376 5.57 5.46 -35.71
CA LEU A 376 5.84 4.19 -36.38
C LEU A 376 4.66 3.24 -36.18
N ASP A 377 4.07 2.79 -37.27
CA ASP A 377 2.94 1.85 -37.31
C ASP A 377 3.45 0.45 -37.73
N HIS A 378 2.95 -0.62 -37.09
CA HIS A 378 3.36 -2.00 -37.36
C HIS A 378 2.85 -2.58 -38.68
N SER A 379 1.93 -1.89 -39.36
CA SER A 379 1.31 -2.37 -40.60
C SER A 379 2.27 -2.45 -41.81
N CYS A 380 3.43 -1.80 -41.78
CA CYS A 380 4.36 -1.78 -42.92
C CYS A 380 5.81 -1.44 -42.52
N ASP A 381 6.59 -2.47 -42.15
CA ASP A 381 8.04 -2.42 -41.84
C ASP A 381 8.52 -1.09 -41.18
N PRO A 382 8.11 -0.85 -39.92
CA PRO A 382 8.28 0.44 -39.26
C PRO A 382 9.74 0.88 -39.17
N PHE A 383 10.68 -0.05 -39.02
CA PHE A 383 12.08 0.27 -38.78
C PHE A 383 12.85 0.58 -40.06
N GLN A 384 12.48 -0.03 -41.20
CA GLN A 384 12.99 0.44 -42.50
C GLN A 384 12.50 1.86 -42.81
N TYR A 385 11.25 2.17 -42.49
CA TYR A 385 10.74 3.54 -42.62
C TYR A 385 11.49 4.51 -41.70
N ALA A 386 11.71 4.14 -40.44
CA ALA A 386 12.51 4.93 -39.50
C ALA A 386 13.91 5.23 -40.06
N MET A 387 14.57 4.23 -40.67
CA MET A 387 15.89 4.43 -41.29
C MET A 387 15.88 5.39 -42.47
N LYS A 388 14.85 5.37 -43.32
CA LYS A 388 14.68 6.37 -44.38
C LYS A 388 14.60 7.79 -43.80
N GLN A 389 13.92 7.96 -42.67
CA GLN A 389 13.82 9.25 -41.98
C GLN A 389 15.15 9.66 -41.34
N VAL A 390 15.87 8.73 -40.72
CA VAL A 390 17.22 8.96 -40.17
C VAL A 390 18.16 9.49 -41.26
N HIS A 391 18.19 8.85 -42.44
CA HIS A 391 19.02 9.30 -43.55
C HIS A 391 18.55 10.61 -44.19
N SER A 392 17.23 10.84 -44.26
CA SER A 392 16.70 12.08 -44.83
C SER A 392 16.89 13.31 -43.93
N LEU A 393 16.81 13.13 -42.61
CA LEU A 393 16.86 14.23 -41.64
C LEU A 393 18.26 14.44 -41.05
N GLU A 394 19.11 13.42 -41.13
CA GLU A 394 20.47 13.36 -40.58
C GLU A 394 20.57 13.87 -39.13
N PRO A 395 19.75 13.38 -38.18
CA PRO A 395 19.75 13.90 -36.81
C PRO A 395 21.07 13.63 -36.09
N SER A 396 21.43 14.50 -35.14
CA SER A 396 22.55 14.24 -34.23
C SER A 396 22.16 13.31 -33.07
N ILE A 397 20.86 13.23 -32.75
CA ILE A 397 20.31 12.33 -31.73
C ILE A 397 19.00 11.71 -32.23
N VAL A 398 18.88 10.41 -32.06
CA VAL A 398 17.64 9.65 -32.20
C VAL A 398 17.16 9.27 -30.81
N VAL A 399 15.93 9.67 -30.47
CA VAL A 399 15.22 9.22 -29.27
C VAL A 399 14.24 8.14 -29.68
N PHE A 400 14.35 6.96 -29.10
CA PHE A 400 13.51 5.82 -29.40
C PHE A 400 12.53 5.57 -28.25
N VAL A 401 11.24 5.69 -28.54
CA VAL A 401 10.14 5.65 -27.59
C VAL A 401 9.35 4.36 -27.80
N SER A 402 9.78 3.32 -27.09
CA SER A 402 9.06 2.06 -26.89
C SER A 402 9.53 1.42 -25.60
N TYR A 403 8.63 0.80 -24.84
CA TYR A 403 8.99 -0.01 -23.67
C TYR A 403 9.44 -1.43 -24.04
N PHE A 404 9.16 -1.87 -25.27
CA PHE A 404 9.42 -3.26 -25.64
C PHE A 404 10.82 -3.43 -26.19
N ALA A 405 11.56 -4.37 -25.62
CA ALA A 405 12.95 -4.60 -25.98
C ALA A 405 13.11 -5.16 -27.39
N GLU A 406 12.10 -5.90 -27.85
CA GLU A 406 11.97 -6.41 -29.20
C GLU A 406 12.00 -5.29 -30.26
N ASP A 407 11.44 -4.11 -29.95
CA ASP A 407 11.43 -2.97 -30.87
C ASP A 407 12.82 -2.33 -31.00
N ILE A 408 13.51 -2.08 -29.88
CA ILE A 408 14.83 -1.45 -29.93
C ILE A 408 15.88 -2.37 -30.55
N ASP A 409 15.80 -3.68 -30.33
CA ASP A 409 16.69 -4.64 -30.99
C ASP A 409 16.50 -4.64 -32.51
N ARG A 410 15.24 -4.63 -32.99
CA ARG A 410 14.94 -4.53 -34.43
C ARG A 410 15.39 -3.20 -35.02
N PHE A 411 15.09 -2.08 -34.35
CA PHE A 411 15.55 -0.75 -34.79
C PHE A 411 17.08 -0.68 -34.84
N TYR A 412 17.77 -1.17 -33.81
CA TYR A 412 19.22 -1.19 -33.74
C TYR A 412 19.83 -2.00 -34.89
N LYS A 413 19.30 -3.20 -35.17
CA LYS A 413 19.74 -4.05 -36.29
C LYS A 413 19.57 -3.39 -37.65
N GLU A 414 18.51 -2.62 -37.85
CA GLU A 414 18.33 -1.82 -39.07
C GLU A 414 19.31 -0.63 -39.11
N PHE A 415 19.51 0.05 -37.97
CA PHE A 415 20.41 1.21 -37.88
C PHE A 415 21.86 0.87 -38.19
N ILE A 416 22.39 -0.22 -37.63
CA ILE A 416 23.80 -0.59 -37.79
C ILE A 416 24.16 -1.09 -39.19
N GLN A 417 23.19 -1.40 -40.05
CA GLN A 417 23.45 -1.77 -41.45
C GLN A 417 23.99 -0.58 -42.26
N ASN A 418 23.50 0.63 -41.98
CA ASN A 418 23.95 1.87 -42.61
C ASN A 418 23.86 3.05 -41.61
N PRO A 419 24.75 3.11 -40.62
CA PRO A 419 24.64 4.04 -39.51
C PRO A 419 25.08 5.45 -39.91
N ILE A 420 24.54 6.44 -39.20
CA ILE A 420 25.02 7.83 -39.22
C ILE A 420 25.68 8.17 -37.88
N ASN A 421 26.38 9.31 -37.80
CA ASN A 421 26.95 9.83 -36.55
C ASN A 421 25.84 10.44 -35.66
N ALA A 422 24.94 9.60 -35.16
CA ALA A 422 23.87 9.95 -34.24
C ALA A 422 23.97 9.13 -32.96
N VAL A 423 23.66 9.74 -31.82
CA VAL A 423 23.43 9.01 -30.57
C VAL A 423 22.05 8.37 -30.61
N ILE A 424 21.92 7.11 -30.22
CA ILE A 424 20.63 6.45 -29.97
C ILE A 424 20.36 6.52 -28.46
N TYR A 425 19.25 7.15 -28.09
CA TYR A 425 18.76 7.25 -26.72
C TYR A 425 17.39 6.58 -26.63
N SER A 426 17.31 5.43 -25.96
CA SER A 426 16.07 4.68 -25.78
C SER A 426 15.48 4.92 -24.39
N ILE A 427 14.15 4.89 -24.26
CA ILE A 427 13.50 4.84 -22.95
C ILE A 427 13.35 3.38 -22.52
N TYR A 428 13.52 3.09 -21.23
CA TYR A 428 13.33 1.79 -20.59
C TYR A 428 14.16 0.63 -21.20
N ALA A 429 13.79 0.13 -22.38
CA ALA A 429 14.58 -0.85 -23.10
C ALA A 429 15.92 -0.23 -23.57
N PRO A 430 17.03 -0.98 -23.63
CA PRO A 430 17.21 -2.42 -23.50
C PRO A 430 17.47 -2.95 -22.06
N SER A 431 16.79 -2.44 -21.03
CA SER A 431 16.98 -2.84 -19.63
C SER A 431 16.98 -4.36 -19.35
N CYS A 432 16.30 -5.14 -20.19
CA CYS A 432 16.15 -6.58 -20.02
C CYS A 432 17.22 -7.42 -20.73
N PHE A 433 18.13 -6.80 -21.50
CA PHE A 433 19.18 -7.56 -22.19
C PHE A 433 20.32 -7.92 -21.24
N LEU A 434 20.68 -9.20 -21.28
CA LEU A 434 21.80 -9.75 -20.54
C LEU A 434 23.11 -9.53 -21.29
N PRO A 435 24.24 -9.34 -20.59
CA PRO A 435 25.52 -9.05 -21.22
C PRO A 435 25.96 -10.07 -22.27
N GLU A 436 25.63 -11.34 -22.07
CA GLU A 436 26.00 -12.45 -22.95
C GLU A 436 25.30 -12.39 -24.31
N GLN A 437 24.20 -11.64 -24.43
CA GLN A 437 23.46 -11.46 -25.69
C GLN A 437 24.16 -10.47 -26.63
N ASN A 438 25.01 -9.58 -26.09
CA ASN A 438 25.79 -8.59 -26.85
C ASN A 438 24.94 -7.75 -27.84
N LEU A 439 23.76 -7.32 -27.40
CA LEU A 439 22.82 -6.52 -28.19
C LEU A 439 22.96 -5.04 -27.87
N CYS A 440 22.63 -4.17 -28.84
CA CYS A 440 22.54 -2.72 -28.64
C CYS A 440 23.81 -2.03 -28.09
N GLU A 441 25.01 -2.55 -28.38
CA GLU A 441 26.28 -1.98 -27.92
C GLU A 441 26.38 -0.48 -28.25
N GLY A 442 26.66 0.38 -27.27
CA GLY A 442 26.77 1.83 -27.44
C GLY A 442 25.44 2.60 -27.34
N VAL A 443 24.29 1.92 -27.37
CA VAL A 443 22.97 2.54 -27.14
C VAL A 443 22.92 3.10 -25.72
N ILE A 444 22.39 4.32 -25.61
CA ILE A 444 22.06 4.94 -24.33
C ILE A 444 20.62 4.60 -24.01
N TRP A 445 20.33 4.30 -22.76
CA TRP A 445 18.97 4.13 -22.30
C TRP A 445 18.76 4.71 -20.92
N SER A 446 17.50 4.88 -20.53
CA SER A 446 17.16 5.45 -19.24
C SER A 446 15.99 4.74 -18.60
N VAL A 447 15.89 4.86 -17.28
CA VAL A 447 14.73 4.39 -16.50
C VAL A 447 14.50 5.38 -15.36
N THR A 448 13.24 5.71 -15.11
CA THR A 448 12.84 6.65 -14.05
C THR A 448 13.05 6.10 -12.64
N SER A 449 13.33 4.81 -12.53
CA SER A 449 13.35 4.00 -11.31
C SER A 449 14.39 2.89 -11.48
N GLY A 450 15.67 3.25 -11.42
CA GLY A 450 16.76 2.33 -11.80
C GLY A 450 17.55 1.79 -10.63
N LEU A 451 17.94 0.51 -10.74
CA LEU A 451 18.84 -0.13 -9.80
C LEU A 451 20.22 0.49 -9.90
N SER A 452 20.68 1.09 -8.80
CA SER A 452 22.01 1.71 -8.74
C SER A 452 23.06 0.76 -8.17
N ASN A 453 24.33 0.96 -8.52
CA ASN A 453 25.44 0.14 -8.04
C ASN A 453 25.91 0.55 -6.62
N ASN A 454 25.00 1.06 -5.80
CA ASN A 454 25.25 1.43 -4.41
C ASN A 454 25.30 0.19 -3.51
N TYR A 455 25.46 0.38 -2.19
CA TYR A 455 25.55 -0.73 -1.25
C TYR A 455 24.30 -1.65 -1.29
N VAL A 456 23.10 -1.06 -1.29
CA VAL A 456 21.84 -1.81 -1.28
C VAL A 456 21.62 -2.55 -2.61
N GLY A 457 21.90 -1.90 -3.74
CA GLY A 457 21.81 -2.53 -5.05
C GLY A 457 22.79 -3.70 -5.21
N LYS A 458 24.03 -3.58 -4.70
CA LYS A 458 24.99 -4.69 -4.66
C LYS A 458 24.50 -5.86 -3.81
N GLN A 459 23.84 -5.60 -2.68
CA GLN A 459 23.24 -6.66 -1.88
C GLN A 459 22.08 -7.35 -2.59
N PHE A 460 21.28 -6.60 -3.34
CA PHE A 460 20.23 -7.17 -4.18
C PHE A 460 20.83 -8.06 -5.28
N TYR A 461 21.82 -7.58 -6.02
CA TYR A 461 22.55 -8.37 -7.03
C TYR A 461 23.07 -9.69 -6.46
N GLN A 462 23.76 -9.64 -5.31
CA GLN A 462 24.27 -10.84 -4.63
C GLN A 462 23.14 -11.78 -4.17
N SER A 463 22.06 -11.24 -3.60
CA SER A 463 20.94 -12.04 -3.13
C SER A 463 20.22 -12.74 -4.30
N TYR A 464 20.04 -12.02 -5.40
CA TYR A 464 19.45 -12.54 -6.62
C TYR A 464 20.33 -13.64 -7.24
N GLU A 465 21.63 -13.39 -7.41
CA GLU A 465 22.58 -14.36 -7.96
C GLU A 465 22.69 -15.61 -7.09
N ASN A 466 22.73 -15.46 -5.76
CA ASN A 466 22.75 -16.60 -4.85
C ASN A 466 21.47 -17.45 -4.94
N PHE A 467 20.33 -16.84 -5.28
CA PHE A 467 19.04 -17.51 -5.33
C PHE A 467 18.78 -18.17 -6.70
N PHE A 468 19.07 -17.47 -7.80
CA PHE A 468 18.77 -17.92 -9.16
C PHE A 468 19.98 -18.45 -9.95
N GLY A 469 21.21 -18.24 -9.44
CA GLY A 469 22.44 -18.68 -10.10
C GLY A 469 22.93 -17.78 -11.24
N HIS A 470 22.29 -16.62 -11.45
CA HIS A 470 22.69 -15.62 -12.45
C HIS A 470 22.36 -14.20 -11.97
N GLN A 471 22.94 -13.19 -12.61
CA GLN A 471 22.63 -11.79 -12.31
C GLN A 471 21.23 -11.40 -12.83
N PRO A 472 20.49 -10.52 -12.14
CA PRO A 472 19.24 -9.94 -12.63
C PRO A 472 19.49 -9.00 -13.79
N THR A 473 18.43 -8.75 -14.55
CA THR A 473 18.36 -7.64 -15.49
C THR A 473 18.28 -6.29 -14.76
N TYR A 474 18.32 -5.18 -15.50
CA TYR A 474 18.56 -3.85 -14.92
C TYR A 474 17.29 -3.12 -14.44
N SER A 475 16.10 -3.70 -14.58
CA SER A 475 14.85 -3.02 -14.23
C SER A 475 13.85 -3.92 -13.48
N GLN A 476 13.16 -4.82 -14.18
CA GLN A 476 11.95 -5.50 -13.68
C GLN A 476 12.11 -6.21 -12.35
N ALA A 477 13.14 -7.04 -12.19
CA ALA A 477 13.31 -7.84 -10.96
C ALA A 477 13.45 -6.97 -9.71
N SER A 478 14.22 -5.89 -9.81
CA SER A 478 14.45 -4.99 -8.69
C SER A 478 13.19 -4.20 -8.30
N LEU A 479 12.39 -3.77 -9.29
CA LEU A 479 11.13 -3.06 -9.06
C LEU A 479 10.07 -3.97 -8.46
N ALA A 480 9.94 -5.19 -8.98
CA ALA A 480 9.05 -6.21 -8.44
C ALA A 480 9.43 -6.56 -6.99
N TYR A 481 10.73 -6.68 -6.71
CA TYR A 481 11.22 -6.89 -5.34
C TYR A 481 10.79 -5.75 -4.39
N ASP A 482 10.94 -4.50 -4.83
CA ASP A 482 10.54 -3.33 -4.04
C ASP A 482 9.01 -3.26 -3.85
N GLN A 483 8.20 -3.55 -4.88
CA GLN A 483 6.72 -3.60 -4.80
C GLN A 483 6.24 -4.52 -3.66
N ILE A 484 6.80 -5.73 -3.57
CA ILE A 484 6.46 -6.69 -2.52
C ILE A 484 6.90 -6.18 -1.13
N ASN A 485 8.09 -5.57 -1.02
CA ASN A 485 8.57 -5.04 0.25
C ASN A 485 7.77 -3.82 0.73
N ILE A 486 7.28 -2.98 -0.18
CA ILE A 486 6.35 -1.87 0.13
C ILE A 486 5.06 -2.42 0.74
N LEU A 487 4.43 -3.41 0.08
CA LEU A 487 3.23 -4.08 0.60
C LEU A 487 3.49 -4.74 1.96
N ALA A 488 4.61 -5.45 2.08
CA ALA A 488 5.02 -6.12 3.32
C ALA A 488 5.18 -5.14 4.50
N ASN A 489 5.78 -3.97 4.27
CA ASN A 489 5.94 -2.95 5.30
C ASN A 489 4.60 -2.37 5.75
N ALA A 490 3.67 -2.17 4.82
CA ALA A 490 2.31 -1.74 5.14
C ALA A 490 1.53 -2.81 5.94
N TRP A 491 1.63 -4.08 5.55
CA TRP A 491 0.97 -5.18 6.26
C TRP A 491 1.50 -5.42 7.66
N LYS A 492 2.81 -5.27 7.90
CA LYS A 492 3.39 -5.40 9.26
C LYS A 492 2.74 -4.48 10.27
N GLN A 493 2.27 -3.32 9.81
CA GLN A 493 1.70 -2.26 10.65
C GLN A 493 0.18 -2.27 10.63
N SER A 494 -0.43 -3.22 9.91
CA SER A 494 -1.88 -3.34 9.78
C SER A 494 -2.38 -4.49 10.65
N VAL A 495 -3.54 -4.29 11.28
CA VAL A 495 -4.20 -5.36 12.07
C VAL A 495 -4.52 -6.59 11.21
N SER A 496 -4.85 -6.37 9.93
CA SER A 496 -5.04 -7.45 8.95
C SER A 496 -4.65 -6.99 7.55
N PRO A 497 -4.06 -7.87 6.73
CA PRO A 497 -3.82 -7.63 5.30
C PRO A 497 -5.06 -7.24 4.50
N ARG A 498 -6.26 -7.66 4.94
CA ARG A 498 -7.55 -7.27 4.36
C ARG A 498 -8.18 -6.01 4.97
N SER A 499 -7.52 -5.37 5.94
CA SER A 499 -7.89 -4.03 6.38
C SER A 499 -7.40 -3.01 5.35
N PHE A 500 -7.88 -3.10 4.11
CA PHE A 500 -7.29 -2.42 2.96
C PHE A 500 -7.08 -0.93 3.23
N LYS A 501 -8.08 -0.21 3.71
CA LYS A 501 -7.93 1.23 4.04
C LYS A 501 -6.77 1.55 4.99
N GLU A 502 -6.48 0.66 5.95
CA GLU A 502 -5.33 0.81 6.85
C GLU A 502 -4.00 0.54 6.12
N VAL A 503 -3.96 -0.52 5.31
CA VAL A 503 -2.81 -0.85 4.44
C VAL A 503 -2.50 0.32 3.50
N LEU A 504 -3.52 0.85 2.80
CA LEU A 504 -3.39 1.97 1.88
C LEU A 504 -2.88 3.23 2.59
N ASN A 505 -3.37 3.51 3.81
CA ASN A 505 -2.88 4.64 4.61
C ASN A 505 -1.44 4.45 5.07
N ALA A 506 -1.03 3.23 5.45
CA ALA A 506 0.34 2.91 5.80
C ALA A 506 1.28 3.09 4.58
N MET A 507 0.85 2.65 3.39
CA MET A 507 1.59 2.88 2.15
C MET A 507 1.81 4.37 1.86
N ARG A 508 0.78 5.21 2.03
CA ARG A 508 0.87 6.67 1.79
C ARG A 508 1.72 7.42 2.81
N SER A 509 1.56 7.09 4.09
CA SER A 509 2.12 7.90 5.18
C SER A 509 3.61 7.68 5.42
N GLN A 510 4.22 6.69 4.75
CA GLN A 510 5.58 6.25 5.03
C GLN A 510 6.51 6.43 3.85
N GLN A 511 7.77 6.67 4.17
CA GLN A 511 8.87 6.50 3.24
C GLN A 511 9.22 5.00 3.19
N HIS A 512 9.28 4.44 1.99
CA HIS A 512 9.71 3.05 1.79
C HIS A 512 11.08 3.07 1.14
N HIS A 513 12.09 2.54 1.83
CA HIS A 513 13.43 2.42 1.29
C HIS A 513 13.57 1.08 0.56
N GLY A 514 13.75 1.13 -0.76
CA GLY A 514 13.96 -0.04 -1.59
C GLY A 514 15.34 -0.05 -2.25
N VAL A 515 15.55 -1.04 -3.12
CA VAL A 515 16.82 -1.24 -3.83
C VAL A 515 16.99 -0.23 -4.98
N ASN A 516 15.89 0.31 -5.51
CA ASN A 516 15.89 1.36 -6.54
C ASN A 516 15.86 2.79 -5.97
N GLY A 517 15.99 2.97 -4.65
CA GLY A 517 15.88 4.28 -3.99
C GLY A 517 14.69 4.36 -3.05
N THR A 518 14.23 5.58 -2.75
CA THR A 518 13.15 5.78 -1.77
C THR A 518 11.82 6.08 -2.47
N TYR A 519 10.75 5.47 -1.97
CA TYR A 519 9.38 5.66 -2.44
C TYR A 519 8.60 6.46 -1.40
N TYR A 520 7.82 7.44 -1.85
CA TYR A 520 6.91 8.19 -1.01
C TYR A 520 5.60 8.46 -1.73
N PHE A 521 4.50 7.96 -1.17
CA PHE A 521 3.17 8.02 -1.79
C PHE A 521 2.22 8.98 -1.09
N GLY A 522 2.70 9.81 -0.16
CA GLY A 522 1.92 10.83 0.54
C GLY A 522 1.58 12.05 -0.32
N THR A 523 1.86 12.00 -1.62
CA THR A 523 1.49 13.02 -2.59
C THR A 523 0.05 12.84 -3.05
N GLU A 524 -0.56 13.88 -3.62
CA GLU A 524 -1.91 13.78 -4.20
C GLU A 524 -1.98 12.80 -5.39
N GLN A 525 -0.83 12.46 -5.99
CA GLN A 525 -0.76 11.60 -7.17
C GLN A 525 -0.65 10.11 -6.81
N GLN A 526 -0.11 9.75 -5.64
CA GLN A 526 0.29 8.36 -5.32
C GLN A 526 1.19 7.73 -6.40
N VAL A 527 2.05 8.56 -7.00
CA VAL A 527 3.03 8.19 -8.00
C VAL A 527 4.42 8.37 -7.41
N GLY A 528 5.34 7.45 -7.70
CA GLY A 528 6.74 7.54 -7.32
C GLY A 528 7.38 8.83 -7.83
N LEU A 529 8.31 9.39 -7.05
CA LEU A 529 9.06 10.58 -7.45
C LEU A 529 10.42 10.16 -7.99
N THR A 530 10.91 10.87 -9.00
CA THR A 530 12.25 10.65 -9.53
C THR A 530 13.17 11.86 -9.38
N TYR A 531 14.43 11.60 -9.00
CA TYR A 531 15.52 12.54 -8.89
C TYR A 531 16.27 12.66 -10.21
N PRO A 532 16.63 13.88 -10.66
CA PRO A 532 16.33 15.19 -10.05
C PRO A 532 15.04 15.84 -10.60
N ASP A 533 14.19 15.09 -11.30
CA ASP A 533 13.12 15.67 -12.14
C ASP A 533 11.89 16.13 -11.36
N ASN A 534 11.32 15.25 -10.54
CA ASN A 534 10.18 15.62 -9.71
C ASN A 534 10.63 16.33 -8.43
N THR A 535 11.81 15.95 -7.92
CA THR A 535 12.39 16.50 -6.70
C THR A 535 13.90 16.30 -6.69
N THR A 536 14.62 17.17 -5.99
CA THR A 536 16.05 16.99 -5.71
C THR A 536 16.30 16.22 -4.41
N ASP A 537 15.25 15.85 -3.69
CA ASP A 537 15.32 15.13 -2.42
C ASP A 537 15.30 13.61 -2.60
N LEU A 538 16.47 12.98 -2.46
CA LEU A 538 16.66 11.53 -2.55
C LEU A 538 16.04 10.75 -1.37
N SER A 539 15.66 11.42 -0.27
CA SER A 539 14.99 10.76 0.85
C SER A 539 13.55 10.36 0.54
N ILE A 540 13.00 10.80 -0.59
CA ILE A 540 11.62 10.50 -1.02
C ILE A 540 11.51 10.15 -2.51
N SER A 541 12.64 9.95 -3.20
CA SER A 541 12.67 9.69 -4.64
C SER A 541 13.64 8.60 -5.06
N GLN A 542 13.41 8.06 -6.25
CA GLN A 542 14.28 7.13 -6.96
C GLN A 542 15.16 7.91 -7.94
N PRO A 543 16.38 7.45 -8.28
CA PRO A 543 17.17 8.13 -9.29
C PRO A 543 16.64 7.82 -10.70
N HIS A 544 16.49 8.87 -11.52
CA HIS A 544 16.31 8.74 -12.96
C HIS A 544 17.67 8.39 -13.58
N MET A 545 17.90 7.09 -13.73
CA MET A 545 19.16 6.54 -14.20
C MET A 545 19.28 6.63 -15.72
N VAL A 546 20.47 6.95 -16.19
CA VAL A 546 20.86 6.86 -17.60
C VAL A 546 22.04 5.91 -17.69
N TYR A 547 21.89 4.89 -18.53
CA TYR A 547 22.87 3.87 -18.79
C TYR A 547 23.37 3.96 -20.22
N GLN A 548 24.55 3.40 -20.46
CA GLN A 548 25.02 3.06 -21.79
C GLN A 548 25.42 1.60 -21.84
N ILE A 549 25.06 0.90 -22.91
CA ILE A 549 25.58 -0.45 -23.16
C ILE A 549 27.06 -0.34 -23.53
N GLN A 550 27.93 -0.90 -22.69
CA GLN A 550 29.37 -0.95 -22.88
C GLN A 550 29.87 -2.37 -22.65
N GLN A 551 30.44 -2.99 -23.68
CA GLN A 551 30.88 -4.38 -23.67
C GLN A 551 29.73 -5.31 -23.25
N GLY A 552 28.55 -5.09 -23.83
CA GLY A 552 27.31 -5.81 -23.54
C GLY A 552 26.64 -5.43 -22.20
N LYS A 553 27.28 -4.68 -21.31
CA LYS A 553 26.74 -4.35 -19.98
C LYS A 553 26.11 -2.97 -19.94
N SER A 554 24.94 -2.83 -19.32
CA SER A 554 24.42 -1.50 -18.97
C SER A 554 25.27 -0.89 -17.87
N ARG A 555 25.98 0.20 -18.20
CA ARG A 555 26.80 0.98 -17.27
C ARG A 555 26.14 2.30 -16.95
N ALA A 556 26.03 2.64 -15.68
CA ALA A 556 25.37 3.87 -15.27
C ALA A 556 26.30 5.06 -15.60
N ILE A 557 25.82 5.97 -16.44
CA ILE A 557 26.57 7.17 -16.85
C ILE A 557 25.96 8.46 -16.26
N ALA A 558 24.73 8.40 -15.75
CA ALA A 558 24.10 9.50 -15.03
C ALA A 558 22.97 8.98 -14.10
N PRO A 559 22.55 9.76 -13.09
CA PRO A 559 23.14 11.03 -12.65
C PRO A 559 24.51 10.80 -11.99
N GLU A 560 25.35 11.85 -11.93
CA GLU A 560 26.76 11.76 -11.48
C GLU A 560 26.94 11.04 -10.13
N LEU A 561 26.02 11.27 -9.18
CA LEU A 561 26.02 10.62 -7.87
C LEU A 561 25.92 9.08 -7.92
N PHE A 562 25.36 8.53 -8.99
CA PHE A 562 25.12 7.09 -9.16
C PHE A 562 25.87 6.50 -10.38
N ALA A 563 26.62 7.32 -11.10
CA ALA A 563 27.36 6.89 -12.28
C ALA A 563 28.55 6.00 -11.87
N ASP A 564 28.71 4.88 -12.57
CA ASP A 564 29.84 3.97 -12.43
C ASP A 564 30.70 3.85 -13.70
N ALA A 565 30.31 4.59 -14.75
CA ALA A 565 31.07 4.74 -15.97
C ALA A 565 30.90 6.14 -16.57
N MET A 566 31.78 6.46 -17.51
CA MET A 566 31.65 7.64 -18.37
C MET A 566 30.99 7.25 -19.69
N PHE A 567 30.33 8.20 -20.33
CA PHE A 567 29.88 8.05 -21.71
C PHE A 567 31.07 7.71 -22.62
N LYS A 568 30.89 6.67 -23.45
CA LYS A 568 31.81 6.29 -24.51
C LYS A 568 31.17 6.56 -25.86
N LEU A 569 31.97 7.01 -26.81
CA LEU A 569 31.47 7.21 -28.15
C LEU A 569 31.03 5.87 -28.76
N PRO A 570 29.82 5.75 -29.33
CA PRO A 570 29.40 4.51 -29.98
C PRO A 570 30.28 4.15 -31.16
N ASN A 571 30.50 2.85 -31.37
CA ASN A 571 31.47 2.34 -32.36
C ASN A 571 31.09 2.67 -33.82
N TRP A 572 29.83 3.01 -34.09
CA TRP A 572 29.37 3.43 -35.41
C TRP A 572 29.73 4.88 -35.77
N PHE A 573 30.26 5.67 -34.83
CA PHE A 573 30.70 7.03 -35.15
C PHE A 573 31.94 6.99 -36.05
N ASN A 574 31.77 7.44 -37.29
CA ASN A 574 32.88 7.62 -38.21
C ASN A 574 33.51 9.01 -38.00
N LEU A 575 34.66 9.03 -37.31
CA LEU A 575 35.45 10.24 -37.07
C LEU A 575 36.45 10.55 -38.21
N LYS A 576 36.63 9.64 -39.17
CA LYS A 576 37.64 9.75 -40.25
C LYS A 576 37.18 10.58 -41.45
N GLY A 577 35.92 11.04 -41.47
CA GLY A 577 35.35 11.88 -42.53
C GLY A 577 35.09 13.33 -42.10
N ARG A 578 35.94 13.91 -41.25
CA ARG A 578 35.92 15.35 -40.95
C ARG A 578 36.62 16.13 -42.06
#